data_AF-A0A840PV10-F1
#
_entry.id   AF-A0A840PV10-F1
#
_cell.length_a   1.000
_cell.length_b   1.000
_cell.length_c   1.000
_cell.angle_alpha   90.00
_cell.angle_beta   90.00
_cell.angle_gamma   90.00
#
_symmetry.space_group_name_H-M   'P 1'
#
loop_
_entity.id
_entity.type
_entity.pdbx_description
1 polymer ?
#
loop_
_entity_poly.entity_id
_entity_poly.type
_entity_poly.pdbx_seq_one_letter_code
_entity_poly.pdbx_strand_id
1 'polypeptide(L)'
;MSYFHPKDTSELLEEYMKSNQCDHLAYGMYYAALIQKKENNKGRDAKKLFNTNIKKWNVHERNKKNILKVTNLLNDVLFVTQKQNEISVLRAFSEGKLLIGTGAIHVLESTLTIHQIYGVPYIPASSMKGLVRNWVVQAFFNGEDPFDQKTDKTLDEKQKIVKAIMIDIFGDKEHRGKAQFYDVFPSTDYDIVPDVLTVHFPNYYQRKSEATDNQTVIPFTGLQVIEASYYDIRFTLRKYRKERMQSSFSSEELMKILKDWVTKMLLESGVGAKTSTGYGQFYKVEEVTSEFLEQFEQKQRKMEEIRRQEEEAKRLALLKPDERLVEIILQLDESVTSQDQSKGEVYKQALELAEQGYFQPAEALYEYWKKTGNLKVKKGTKQAEKIQRLKELIKQ
;
A
#
# COMPACT_ATOMS: atom_id res chain seq x y z
N MET A 1 9.52 34.92 -11.99
CA MET A 1 8.68 33.95 -12.72
C MET A 1 7.25 33.98 -12.21
N SER A 2 6.33 34.56 -12.98
CA SER A 2 4.90 34.26 -12.90
C SER A 2 4.71 32.91 -13.59
N TYR A 3 4.31 31.88 -12.85
CA TYR A 3 4.00 30.59 -13.47
C TYR A 3 2.68 30.77 -14.22
N PHE A 4 2.76 30.89 -15.54
CA PHE A 4 1.60 30.83 -16.42
C PHE A 4 1.28 29.35 -16.60
N HIS A 5 0.23 28.88 -15.93
CA HIS A 5 -0.36 27.60 -16.28
C HIS A 5 -1.09 27.74 -17.62
N PRO A 6 -1.10 26.70 -18.46
CA PRO A 6 -2.03 26.60 -19.57
C PRO A 6 -3.47 26.94 -19.12
N LYS A 7 -4.28 27.52 -20.02
CA LYS A 7 -5.60 28.07 -19.66
C LYS A 7 -6.54 27.00 -19.08
N ASP A 8 -6.58 25.85 -19.73
CA ASP A 8 -7.26 24.63 -19.30
C ASP A 8 -6.81 24.19 -17.89
N THR A 9 -5.51 24.23 -17.62
CA THR A 9 -4.94 23.87 -16.31
C THR A 9 -5.32 24.88 -15.23
N SER A 10 -5.39 26.17 -15.59
CA SER A 10 -5.80 27.25 -14.69
C SER A 10 -7.29 27.15 -14.34
N GLU A 11 -8.15 26.86 -15.32
CA GLU A 11 -9.59 26.65 -15.12
C GLU A 11 -9.85 25.47 -14.17
N LEU A 12 -9.16 24.35 -14.38
CA LEU A 12 -9.20 23.19 -13.48
C LEU A 12 -8.75 23.57 -12.06
N LEU A 13 -7.64 24.31 -11.92
CA LEU A 13 -7.14 24.80 -10.63
C LEU A 13 -8.14 25.71 -9.89
N GLU A 14 -8.82 26.60 -10.60
CA GLU A 14 -9.84 27.46 -10.01
C GLU A 14 -11.06 26.67 -9.52
N GLU A 15 -11.49 25.66 -10.26
CA GLU A 15 -12.54 24.73 -9.85
C GLU A 15 -12.13 23.95 -8.59
N TYR A 16 -10.89 23.45 -8.54
CA TYR A 16 -10.34 22.75 -7.37
C TYR A 16 -10.26 23.65 -6.13
N MET A 17 -9.83 24.90 -6.27
CA MET A 17 -9.74 25.85 -5.14
C MET A 17 -11.12 26.20 -4.58
N LYS A 18 -12.17 26.18 -5.41
CA LYS A 18 -13.56 26.37 -4.97
C LYS A 18 -14.12 25.16 -4.24
N SER A 19 -13.81 23.94 -4.69
CA SER A 19 -14.31 22.70 -4.09
C SER A 19 -13.53 22.25 -2.84
N ASN A 20 -12.30 22.74 -2.65
CA ASN A 20 -11.37 22.28 -1.62
C ASN A 20 -11.12 20.76 -1.66
N GLN A 21 -11.24 20.15 -2.84
CA GLN A 21 -11.00 18.72 -3.08
C GLN A 21 -9.86 18.57 -4.08
N CYS A 22 -8.72 18.03 -3.63
CA CYS A 22 -7.55 17.85 -4.48
C CYS A 22 -7.31 16.36 -4.75
N ASP A 23 -7.63 15.95 -5.99
CA ASP A 23 -7.40 14.61 -6.52
C ASP A 23 -5.91 14.25 -6.66
N HIS A 24 -5.04 15.25 -6.69
CA HIS A 24 -3.60 15.10 -6.86
C HIS A 24 -2.86 16.09 -5.97
N LEU A 25 -2.59 15.70 -4.70
CA LEU A 25 -2.08 16.62 -3.67
C LEU A 25 -0.82 17.37 -4.08
N ALA A 26 0.11 16.73 -4.80
CA ALA A 26 1.32 17.40 -5.27
C ALA A 26 0.98 18.61 -6.16
N TYR A 27 -0.07 18.51 -6.97
CA TYR A 27 -0.45 19.59 -7.87
C TYR A 27 -1.12 20.73 -7.12
N GLY A 28 -2.10 20.42 -6.27
CA GLY A 28 -2.77 21.41 -5.43
C GLY A 28 -1.80 22.13 -4.49
N MET A 29 -0.96 21.39 -3.79
CA MET A 29 -0.04 21.96 -2.80
C MET A 29 1.05 22.81 -3.45
N TYR A 30 1.65 22.36 -4.56
CA TYR A 30 2.80 23.05 -5.14
C TYR A 30 2.42 24.18 -6.10
N TYR A 31 1.29 24.07 -6.79
CA TYR A 31 0.93 25.02 -7.85
C TYR A 31 -0.27 25.90 -7.49
N ALA A 32 -1.29 25.38 -6.78
CA ALA A 32 -2.48 26.17 -6.44
C ALA A 32 -2.23 27.18 -5.31
N ALA A 33 -1.32 26.87 -4.37
CA ALA A 33 -0.98 27.75 -3.24
C ALA A 33 -0.33 29.09 -3.64
N LEU A 34 0.08 29.26 -4.90
CA LEU A 34 0.73 30.46 -5.43
C LEU A 34 -0.25 31.53 -5.97
N ILE A 35 -1.56 31.25 -6.00
CA ILE A 35 -2.56 32.10 -6.65
C ILE A 35 -3.26 33.02 -5.63
N GLN A 36 -2.57 34.05 -5.14
CA GLN A 36 -3.25 35.28 -4.69
C GLN A 36 -2.49 36.51 -5.22
N LYS A 37 -2.97 37.06 -6.34
CA LYS A 37 -2.65 38.44 -6.72
C LYS A 37 -3.52 39.36 -5.87
N LYS A 38 -2.91 40.12 -4.96
CA LYS A 38 -3.56 41.31 -4.40
C LYS A 38 -3.28 42.47 -5.36
N GLU A 39 -4.29 42.93 -6.08
CA GLU A 39 -4.19 44.19 -6.82
C GLU A 39 -4.12 45.33 -5.82
N ASN A 40 -2.98 46.04 -5.77
CA ASN A 40 -2.94 47.35 -5.15
C ASN A 40 -3.52 48.35 -6.15
N ASN A 41 -4.39 49.26 -5.67
CA ASN A 41 -5.00 50.38 -6.43
C ASN A 41 -4.01 51.35 -7.10
N LYS A 42 -2.70 51.04 -7.13
CA LYS A 42 -1.63 51.89 -7.65
C LYS A 42 -0.64 51.12 -8.52
N GLY A 43 -1.08 50.20 -9.39
CA GLY A 43 -0.34 49.73 -10.58
C GLY A 43 1.15 49.35 -10.44
N ARG A 44 1.66 49.09 -9.23
CA ARG A 44 3.07 48.81 -8.94
C ARG A 44 3.14 47.57 -8.07
N ASP A 45 3.81 46.57 -8.62
CA ASP A 45 4.25 45.31 -8.04
C ASP A 45 3.26 44.64 -7.09
N ALA A 46 2.48 43.71 -7.64
CA ALA A 46 1.81 42.69 -6.86
C ALA A 46 2.88 41.94 -6.05
N LYS A 47 3.05 42.29 -4.77
CA LYS A 47 3.78 41.45 -3.82
C LYS A 47 3.12 40.09 -3.84
N LYS A 48 3.87 39.06 -4.26
CA LYS A 48 3.48 37.66 -4.12
C LYS A 48 3.28 37.40 -2.64
N LEU A 49 2.04 37.46 -2.19
CA LEU A 49 1.67 36.99 -0.87
C LEU A 49 1.50 35.48 -1.04
N PHE A 50 2.43 34.71 -0.47
CA PHE A 50 2.12 33.33 -0.14
C PHE A 50 0.86 33.35 0.70
N ASN A 51 -0.12 32.51 0.36
CA ASN A 51 -1.32 32.42 1.17
C ASN A 51 -0.92 31.95 2.57
N THR A 52 -0.82 32.88 3.52
CA THR A 52 -0.47 32.60 4.92
C THR A 52 -1.59 31.88 5.66
N ASN A 53 -2.79 31.82 5.05
CA ASN A 53 -3.94 31.05 5.52
C ASN A 53 -4.06 29.78 4.68
N ILE A 54 -3.11 28.88 4.85
CA ILE A 54 -3.22 27.51 4.34
C ILE A 54 -4.33 26.83 5.15
N LYS A 55 -5.45 26.53 4.49
CA LYS A 55 -6.54 25.75 5.10
C LYS A 55 -6.09 24.29 5.22
N LYS A 56 -6.69 23.55 6.17
CA LYS A 56 -6.60 22.09 6.22
C LYS A 56 -6.95 21.54 4.83
N TRP A 57 -6.06 20.72 4.28
CA TRP A 57 -6.33 20.05 3.01
C TRP A 57 -7.28 18.91 3.27
N ASN A 58 -8.44 18.91 2.61
CA ASN A 58 -9.29 17.73 2.62
C ASN A 58 -8.62 16.66 1.79
N VAL A 59 -8.13 15.61 2.45
CA VAL A 59 -7.60 14.43 1.77
C VAL A 59 -8.76 13.80 0.98
N HIS A 60 -8.69 13.90 -0.35
CA HIS A 60 -9.75 13.38 -1.19
C HIS A 60 -9.84 11.85 -1.06
N GLU A 61 -11.04 11.28 -1.16
CA GLU A 61 -11.27 9.83 -1.09
C GLU A 61 -10.44 9.06 -2.13
N ARG A 62 -10.15 9.69 -3.27
CA ARG A 62 -9.23 9.14 -4.28
C ARG A 62 -7.81 8.93 -3.74
N ASN A 63 -7.30 9.82 -2.90
CA ASN A 63 -5.95 9.72 -2.33
C ASN A 63 -5.87 8.54 -1.37
N LYS A 64 -6.90 8.34 -0.53
CA LYS A 64 -7.01 7.16 0.34
C LYS A 64 -7.06 5.87 -0.47
N LYS A 65 -7.85 5.85 -1.56
CA LYS A 65 -7.89 4.73 -2.52
C LYS A 65 -6.52 4.49 -3.19
N ASN A 66 -5.77 5.55 -3.50
CA ASN A 66 -4.44 5.43 -4.08
C ASN A 66 -3.43 4.83 -3.09
N ILE A 67 -3.45 5.25 -1.82
CA ILE A 67 -2.66 4.59 -0.75
C ILE A 67 -3.01 3.11 -0.71
N LEU A 68 -4.30 2.77 -0.61
CA LEU A 68 -4.74 1.38 -0.54
C LEU A 68 -4.29 0.56 -1.77
N LYS A 69 -4.36 1.14 -2.97
CA LYS A 69 -3.89 0.50 -4.21
C LYS A 69 -2.39 0.25 -4.19
N VAL A 70 -1.57 1.26 -3.88
CA VAL A 70 -0.11 1.10 -3.89
C VAL A 70 0.36 0.17 -2.78
N THR A 71 -0.24 0.23 -1.59
CA THR A 71 0.08 -0.69 -0.50
C THR A 71 -0.30 -2.12 -0.87
N ASN A 72 -1.45 -2.33 -1.53
CA ASN A 72 -1.86 -3.65 -2.00
C ASN A 72 -0.93 -4.21 -3.08
N LEU A 73 -0.50 -3.39 -4.04
CA LEU A 73 0.47 -3.81 -5.06
C LEU A 73 1.81 -4.18 -4.43
N LEU A 74 2.29 -3.38 -3.47
CA LEU A 74 3.51 -3.68 -2.74
C LEU A 74 3.36 -5.01 -1.98
N ASN A 75 2.23 -5.20 -1.31
CA ASN A 75 1.91 -6.44 -0.61
C ASN A 75 1.90 -7.66 -1.56
N ASP A 76 1.36 -7.50 -2.78
CA ASP A 76 1.38 -8.56 -3.80
C ASP A 76 2.83 -8.92 -4.18
N VAL A 77 3.72 -7.93 -4.36
CA VAL A 77 5.14 -8.15 -4.64
C VAL A 77 5.85 -8.85 -3.49
N LEU A 78 5.60 -8.43 -2.25
CA LEU A 78 6.19 -9.06 -1.06
C LEU A 78 5.81 -10.54 -1.01
N PHE A 79 4.53 -10.86 -1.16
CA PHE A 79 4.07 -12.24 -1.11
C PHE A 79 4.69 -13.12 -2.20
N VAL A 80 4.75 -12.64 -3.45
CA VAL A 80 5.36 -13.40 -4.57
C VAL A 80 6.84 -13.69 -4.29
N THR A 81 7.53 -12.79 -3.59
CA THR A 81 8.96 -12.88 -3.33
C THR A 81 9.32 -13.58 -2.00
N GLN A 82 8.35 -14.06 -1.22
CA GLN A 82 8.54 -14.69 0.10
C GLN A 82 9.40 -15.96 0.10
N LYS A 83 9.41 -16.70 -1.02
CA LYS A 83 10.27 -17.90 -1.15
C LYS A 83 11.75 -17.53 -1.17
N GLN A 84 12.09 -16.34 -1.67
CA GLN A 84 13.46 -15.87 -1.86
C GLN A 84 13.90 -14.85 -0.82
N ASN A 85 12.98 -14.34 0.00
CA ASN A 85 13.25 -13.28 0.97
C ASN A 85 12.58 -13.60 2.31
N GLU A 86 13.24 -13.21 3.39
CA GLU A 86 12.54 -12.93 4.65
C GLU A 86 11.77 -11.63 4.48
N ILE A 87 10.54 -11.59 4.98
CA ILE A 87 9.66 -10.42 4.92
C ILE A 87 9.40 -9.96 6.35
N SER A 88 9.38 -8.65 6.56
CA SER A 88 8.86 -8.07 7.79
C SER A 88 7.98 -6.86 7.50
N VAL A 89 6.88 -6.78 8.24
CA VAL A 89 5.99 -5.63 8.30
C VAL A 89 5.87 -5.19 9.75
N LEU A 90 6.36 -3.99 10.03
CA LEU A 90 6.25 -3.35 11.34
C LEU A 90 5.24 -2.21 11.26
N ARG A 91 4.21 -2.24 12.09
CA ARG A 91 3.25 -1.15 12.24
C ARG A 91 3.73 -0.21 13.33
N ALA A 92 4.09 1.01 12.94
CA ALA A 92 4.53 2.05 13.86
C ALA A 92 3.41 3.06 14.10
N PHE A 93 2.98 3.20 15.35
CA PHE A 93 1.91 4.12 15.75
C PHE A 93 2.48 5.48 16.13
N SER A 94 1.80 6.54 15.68
CA SER A 94 2.19 7.93 15.95
C SER A 94 1.00 8.72 16.47
N GLU A 95 1.23 9.48 17.54
CA GLU A 95 0.31 10.53 18.02
C GLU A 95 0.78 11.93 17.57
N GLY A 96 1.92 11.99 16.89
CA GLY A 96 2.62 13.22 16.57
C GLY A 96 2.42 13.67 15.13
N LYS A 97 2.79 14.94 14.90
CA LYS A 97 2.85 15.54 13.58
C LYS A 97 4.10 15.05 12.85
N LEU A 98 3.94 14.52 11.64
CA LEU A 98 5.05 14.14 10.80
C LEU A 98 5.38 15.28 9.83
N LEU A 99 6.63 15.73 9.88
CA LEU A 99 7.16 16.72 8.96
C LEU A 99 8.23 16.07 8.08
N ILE A 100 7.95 15.93 6.78
CA ILE A 100 8.84 15.26 5.82
C ILE A 100 9.08 16.17 4.61
N GLY A 101 10.27 16.12 4.02
CA GLY A 101 10.56 16.86 2.79
C GLY A 101 10.92 18.33 2.97
N THR A 102 11.12 18.79 4.21
CA THR A 102 11.63 20.14 4.47
C THR A 102 13.07 20.26 3.97
N GLY A 103 13.32 21.22 3.10
CA GLY A 103 14.63 21.45 2.46
C GLY A 103 14.68 21.08 0.98
N ALA A 104 13.61 20.53 0.40
CA ALA A 104 13.49 20.49 -1.05
C ALA A 104 13.39 21.92 -1.61
N ILE A 105 14.13 22.20 -2.68
CA ILE A 105 14.10 23.51 -3.33
C ILE A 105 12.74 23.66 -4.01
N HIS A 106 11.83 24.38 -3.37
CA HIS A 106 10.52 24.69 -3.91
C HIS A 106 10.13 26.12 -3.55
N VAL A 107 9.21 26.70 -4.34
CA VAL A 107 8.74 28.09 -4.13
C VAL A 107 8.07 28.25 -2.76
N LEU A 108 7.53 27.16 -2.23
CA LEU A 108 7.08 27.05 -0.85
C LEU A 108 8.24 26.51 -0.02
N GLU A 109 8.77 27.31 0.91
CA GLU A 109 9.91 26.94 1.77
C GLU A 109 9.63 25.71 2.66
N SER A 110 8.37 25.31 2.80
CA SER A 110 7.90 24.12 3.51
C SER A 110 7.14 23.17 2.59
N THR A 111 7.85 22.24 1.97
CA THR A 111 7.24 21.17 1.18
C THR A 111 7.09 19.89 1.98
N LEU A 112 5.92 19.26 1.89
CA LEU A 112 5.74 17.87 2.28
C LEU A 112 6.22 16.95 1.16
N THR A 113 6.93 15.87 1.47
CA THR A 113 7.25 14.85 0.44
C THR A 113 5.97 14.15 -0.03
N ILE A 114 5.56 14.44 -1.27
CA ILE A 114 4.40 13.85 -1.93
C ILE A 114 4.84 13.05 -3.14
N HIS A 115 4.30 11.85 -3.28
CA HIS A 115 4.57 11.00 -4.42
C HIS A 115 3.95 11.60 -5.69
N GLN A 116 4.77 11.87 -6.69
CA GLN A 116 4.38 12.64 -7.89
C GLN A 116 3.33 11.94 -8.77
N ILE A 117 3.26 10.60 -8.73
CA ILE A 117 2.27 9.82 -9.51
C ILE A 117 0.98 9.59 -8.71
N TYR A 118 1.10 9.15 -7.46
CA TYR A 118 -0.06 8.78 -6.64
C TYR A 118 -0.73 9.97 -5.97
N GLY A 119 -0.04 11.11 -5.87
CA GLY A 119 -0.56 12.32 -5.23
C GLY A 119 -0.79 12.14 -3.72
N VAL A 120 0.03 11.33 -3.03
CA VAL A 120 -0.10 11.01 -1.60
C VAL A 120 1.22 11.26 -0.86
N PRO A 121 1.19 11.65 0.42
CA PRO A 121 2.40 11.76 1.23
C PRO A 121 3.06 10.40 1.45
N TYR A 122 4.38 10.37 1.53
CA TYR A 122 5.14 9.15 1.83
C TYR A 122 6.52 9.46 2.41
N ILE A 123 7.04 8.55 3.23
CA ILE A 123 8.44 8.56 3.67
C ILE A 123 9.23 7.73 2.66
N PRO A 124 10.26 8.30 1.99
CA PRO A 124 11.08 7.54 1.07
C PRO A 124 11.81 6.37 1.73
N ALA A 125 11.89 5.25 1.02
CA ALA A 125 12.63 4.06 1.45
C ALA A 125 14.09 4.36 1.79
N SER A 126 14.71 5.27 1.02
CA SER A 126 16.08 5.73 1.23
C SER A 126 16.24 6.49 2.55
N SER A 127 15.26 7.32 2.91
CA SER A 127 15.23 8.02 4.20
C SER A 127 15.14 7.02 5.35
N MET A 128 14.27 6.02 5.26
CA MET A 128 14.18 4.95 6.27
C MET A 128 15.50 4.18 6.40
N LYS A 129 16.07 3.73 5.28
CA LYS A 129 17.36 3.03 5.27
C LYS A 129 18.47 3.88 5.90
N GLY A 130 18.51 5.19 5.58
CA GLY A 130 19.47 6.14 6.12
C GLY A 130 19.31 6.36 7.62
N LEU A 131 18.08 6.51 8.12
CA LEU A 131 17.78 6.69 9.53
C LEU A 131 18.20 5.47 10.35
N VAL A 132 17.87 4.25 9.90
CA VAL A 132 18.30 3.04 10.60
C VAL A 132 19.82 2.91 10.60
N ARG A 133 20.49 3.15 9.45
CA ARG A 133 21.97 3.14 9.39
C ARG A 133 22.56 4.17 10.37
N ASN A 134 22.02 5.39 10.40
CA ASN A 134 22.50 6.45 11.28
C ASN A 134 22.29 6.09 12.75
N TRP A 135 21.13 5.55 13.12
CA TRP A 135 20.86 5.07 14.47
C TRP A 135 21.88 4.02 14.92
N VAL A 136 22.22 3.06 14.06
CA VAL A 136 23.26 2.06 14.37
C VAL A 136 24.62 2.73 14.58
N VAL A 137 24.98 3.71 13.75
CA VAL A 137 26.22 4.50 13.91
C VAL A 137 26.26 5.24 15.24
N GLN A 138 25.15 5.86 15.65
CA GLN A 138 25.05 6.54 16.95
C GLN A 138 25.15 5.54 18.11
N ALA A 139 24.39 4.45 18.05
CA ALA A 139 24.24 3.50 19.15
C ALA A 139 25.49 2.62 19.39
N PHE A 140 26.23 2.26 18.33
CA PHE A 140 27.34 1.31 18.43
C PHE A 140 28.72 1.91 18.14
N PHE A 141 28.78 3.10 17.53
CA PHE A 141 30.03 3.72 17.10
C PHE A 141 30.18 5.18 17.58
N ASN A 142 29.36 5.61 18.54
CA ASN A 142 29.40 6.97 19.11
C ASN A 142 29.30 8.08 18.05
N GLY A 143 28.61 7.81 16.95
CA GLY A 143 28.45 8.76 15.85
C GLY A 143 29.59 8.79 14.83
N GLU A 144 30.67 8.03 15.05
CA GLU A 144 31.78 7.90 14.09
C GLU A 144 31.45 6.89 13.00
N ASP A 145 31.72 7.21 11.72
CA ASP A 145 31.41 6.28 10.63
C ASP A 145 32.37 5.07 10.67
N PRO A 146 31.87 3.84 10.89
CA PRO A 146 32.71 2.64 10.99
C PRO A 146 33.38 2.25 9.67
N PHE A 147 32.99 2.89 8.56
CA PHE A 147 33.60 2.70 7.25
C PHE A 147 34.70 3.75 6.95
N ASP A 148 34.94 4.71 7.85
CA ASP A 148 36.12 5.57 7.78
C ASP A 148 37.39 4.80 8.17
N GLN A 149 38.51 5.09 7.47
CA GLN A 149 39.76 4.36 7.66
C GLN A 149 40.37 4.52 9.04
N LYS A 150 40.13 5.66 9.72
CA LYS A 150 40.65 5.90 11.06
C LYS A 150 39.86 5.10 12.09
N THR A 151 38.53 5.24 12.06
CA THR A 151 37.62 4.55 12.97
C THR A 151 37.69 3.03 12.80
N ASP A 152 37.84 2.51 11.58
CA ASP A 152 37.92 1.06 11.32
C ASP A 152 39.08 0.37 12.06
N LYS A 153 40.22 1.06 12.21
CA LYS A 153 41.41 0.51 12.87
C LYS A 153 41.25 0.39 14.40
N THR A 154 40.31 1.13 14.98
CA THR A 154 40.10 1.22 16.43
C THR A 154 38.89 0.44 16.91
N LEU A 155 38.18 -0.26 16.02
CA LEU A 155 36.98 -1.02 16.38
C LEU A 155 37.30 -2.18 17.32
N ASP A 156 36.51 -2.31 18.39
CA ASP A 156 36.52 -3.49 19.24
C ASP A 156 35.87 -4.71 18.56
N GLU A 157 35.92 -5.88 19.21
CA GLU A 157 35.35 -7.12 18.65
C GLU A 157 33.85 -7.03 18.40
N LYS A 158 33.09 -6.38 19.29
CA LYS A 158 31.65 -6.22 19.15
C LYS A 158 31.32 -5.28 18.00
N GLN A 159 32.03 -4.17 17.87
CA GLN A 159 31.90 -3.21 16.79
C GLN A 159 32.24 -3.81 15.43
N LYS A 160 33.24 -4.70 15.36
CA LYS A 160 33.54 -5.46 14.14
C LYS A 160 32.38 -6.36 13.71
N ILE A 161 31.74 -7.04 14.66
CA ILE A 161 30.54 -7.86 14.39
C ILE A 161 29.39 -6.97 13.89
N VAL A 162 29.11 -5.85 14.56
CA VAL A 162 28.06 -4.91 14.14
C VAL A 162 28.35 -4.35 12.75
N LYS A 163 29.60 -3.98 12.45
CA LYS A 163 30.00 -3.51 11.12
C LYS A 163 29.75 -4.58 10.05
N ALA A 164 30.08 -5.84 10.33
CA ALA A 164 29.80 -6.94 9.41
C ALA A 164 28.29 -7.10 9.14
N ILE A 165 27.45 -6.98 10.18
CA ILE A 165 25.98 -6.99 10.05
C ILE A 165 25.52 -5.79 9.20
N MET A 166 26.10 -4.60 9.41
CA MET A 166 25.79 -3.41 8.60
C MET A 166 26.14 -3.62 7.12
N ILE A 167 27.26 -4.28 6.80
CA ILE A 167 27.61 -4.63 5.42
C ILE A 167 26.57 -5.56 4.82
N ASP A 168 26.14 -6.60 5.55
CA ASP A 168 25.12 -7.51 5.07
C ASP A 168 23.76 -6.81 4.83
N ILE A 169 23.32 -5.94 5.73
CA ILE A 169 22.03 -5.25 5.65
C ILE A 169 22.07 -4.10 4.63
N PHE A 170 22.97 -3.14 4.83
CA PHE A 170 22.99 -1.87 4.09
C PHE A 170 23.89 -1.90 2.85
N GLY A 171 24.94 -2.72 2.87
CA GLY A 171 26.01 -2.72 1.88
C GLY A 171 27.09 -1.70 2.18
N ASP A 172 28.17 -1.77 1.41
CA ASP A 172 29.26 -0.81 1.36
C ASP A 172 29.64 -0.52 -0.11
N LYS A 173 30.87 -0.04 -0.37
CA LYS A 173 31.33 0.25 -1.74
C LYS A 173 31.60 -1.01 -2.57
N GLU A 174 31.86 -2.15 -1.94
CA GLU A 174 32.26 -3.41 -2.58
C GLU A 174 31.13 -4.46 -2.55
N HIS A 175 30.24 -4.35 -1.57
CA HIS A 175 29.18 -5.31 -1.28
C HIS A 175 27.81 -4.65 -1.38
N ARG A 176 26.95 -5.24 -2.23
CA ARG A 176 25.54 -4.85 -2.28
C ARG A 176 24.82 -5.28 -1.00
N GLY A 177 24.10 -4.36 -0.37
CA GLY A 177 23.23 -4.65 0.77
C GLY A 177 22.12 -5.64 0.43
N LYS A 178 21.83 -6.54 1.36
CA LYS A 178 20.87 -7.64 1.18
C LYS A 178 19.46 -7.28 1.68
N ALA A 179 19.32 -6.20 2.45
CA ALA A 179 18.02 -5.67 2.86
C ALA A 179 17.50 -4.64 1.85
N GLN A 180 16.22 -4.78 1.49
CA GLN A 180 15.47 -3.84 0.68
C GLN A 180 14.41 -3.18 1.56
N PHE A 181 14.49 -1.86 1.67
CA PHE A 181 13.46 -1.02 2.27
C PHE A 181 12.47 -0.58 1.19
N TYR A 182 11.21 -0.40 1.55
CA TYR A 182 10.17 0.11 0.67
C TYR A 182 9.65 1.46 1.17
N ASP A 183 9.02 2.21 0.27
CA ASP A 183 8.40 3.48 0.61
C ASP A 183 7.28 3.26 1.63
N VAL A 184 7.21 4.15 2.61
CA VAL A 184 6.26 4.04 3.73
C VAL A 184 5.15 5.07 3.51
N PHE A 185 3.92 4.58 3.45
CA PHE A 185 2.72 5.41 3.34
C PHE A 185 2.03 5.50 4.70
N PRO A 186 1.38 6.63 5.03
CA PRO A 186 0.53 6.70 6.20
C PRO A 186 -0.69 5.77 6.05
N SER A 187 -1.32 5.45 7.17
CA SER A 187 -2.63 4.82 7.19
C SER A 187 -3.67 5.68 6.44
N THR A 188 -4.78 5.06 6.00
CA THR A 188 -5.77 5.73 5.14
C THR A 188 -6.56 6.84 5.84
N ASP A 189 -6.51 6.88 7.17
CA ASP A 189 -7.06 7.89 8.07
C ASP A 189 -6.07 9.03 8.36
N TYR A 190 -5.30 9.45 7.35
CA TYR A 190 -4.38 10.58 7.48
C TYR A 190 -5.01 11.91 7.11
N ASP A 191 -4.48 12.97 7.69
CA ASP A 191 -4.79 14.37 7.41
C ASP A 191 -3.52 15.16 7.09
N ILE A 192 -3.67 16.22 6.28
CA ILE A 192 -2.63 17.24 6.09
C ILE A 192 -3.14 18.54 6.70
N VAL A 193 -2.53 18.94 7.81
CA VAL A 193 -2.95 20.09 8.60
C VAL A 193 -1.90 21.20 8.54
N PRO A 194 -2.32 22.48 8.56
CA PRO A 194 -1.39 23.59 8.70
C PRO A 194 -0.78 23.60 10.10
N ASP A 195 0.45 24.07 10.20
CA ASP A 195 1.16 24.27 11.46
C ASP A 195 1.95 25.58 11.44
N VAL A 196 2.46 25.98 12.61
CA VAL A 196 3.19 27.23 12.78
C VAL A 196 4.60 26.96 13.28
N LEU A 197 5.57 27.48 12.55
CA LEU A 197 6.96 27.51 12.96
C LEU A 197 7.38 28.92 13.34
N THR A 198 7.98 29.08 14.51
CA THR A 198 8.44 30.38 14.98
C THR A 198 9.95 30.33 15.17
N VAL A 199 10.69 31.24 14.52
CA VAL A 199 12.13 31.39 14.70
C VAL A 199 12.38 32.39 15.82
N HIS A 200 13.10 31.99 16.86
CA HIS A 200 13.39 32.84 18.03
C HIS A 200 14.32 34.03 17.72
N PHE A 201 15.28 33.88 16.80
CA PHE A 201 16.26 34.92 16.46
C PHE A 201 16.29 35.23 14.95
N PRO A 202 15.20 35.78 14.37
CA PRO A 202 15.10 35.98 12.93
C PRO A 202 16.19 36.91 12.37
N ASN A 203 16.59 37.94 13.11
CA ASN A 203 17.61 38.89 12.64
C ASN A 203 19.03 38.29 12.69
N TYR A 204 19.28 37.36 13.62
CA TYR A 204 20.55 36.63 13.69
C TYR A 204 20.75 35.72 12.47
N TYR A 205 19.75 34.90 12.15
CA TYR A 205 19.82 34.03 10.96
C TYR A 205 19.87 34.81 9.65
N GLN A 206 19.29 36.01 9.60
CA GLN A 206 19.40 36.93 8.46
C GLN A 206 20.72 37.73 8.45
N ARG A 207 21.62 37.51 9.41
CA ARG A 207 22.89 38.23 9.57
C ARG A 207 22.73 39.75 9.67
N LYS A 208 21.61 40.20 10.27
CA LYS A 208 21.28 41.62 10.47
C LYS A 208 21.69 42.13 11.84
N SER A 209 21.65 41.29 12.87
CA SER A 209 22.03 41.64 14.24
C SER A 209 22.47 40.41 15.02
N GLU A 210 23.06 40.60 16.19
CA GLU A 210 23.36 39.51 17.13
C GLU A 210 22.10 38.85 17.69
N ALA A 211 22.22 37.60 18.15
CA ALA A 211 21.14 36.85 18.78
C ALA A 211 20.80 37.47 20.14
N THR A 212 19.61 38.06 20.23
CA THR A 212 19.14 38.83 21.39
C THR A 212 17.70 38.43 21.69
N ASP A 213 17.37 38.20 22.97
CA ASP A 213 16.08 37.66 23.40
C ASP A 213 14.90 38.65 23.26
N ASN A 214 15.19 39.90 22.87
CA ASN A 214 14.19 40.93 22.63
C ASN A 214 13.71 41.00 21.17
N GLN A 215 14.12 40.05 20.32
CA GLN A 215 13.71 40.03 18.92
C GLN A 215 12.23 39.66 18.78
N THR A 216 11.51 40.43 17.96
CA THR A 216 10.14 40.10 17.60
C THR A 216 10.13 38.86 16.71
N VAL A 217 9.46 37.82 17.18
CA VAL A 217 9.28 36.59 16.42
C VAL A 217 8.29 36.78 15.28
N ILE A 218 8.59 36.18 14.13
CA ILE A 218 7.72 36.18 12.95
C ILE A 218 7.22 34.76 12.74
N PRO A 219 5.94 34.46 13.02
CA PRO A 219 5.36 33.15 12.80
C PRO A 219 5.35 32.81 11.31
N PHE A 220 5.95 31.67 10.95
CA PHE A 220 5.82 31.06 9.63
C PHE A 220 4.63 30.10 9.65
N THR A 221 3.52 30.51 9.03
CA THR A 221 2.26 29.76 8.97
C THR A 221 2.12 28.91 7.69
N GLY A 222 3.18 28.84 6.88
CA GLY A 222 3.20 28.07 5.64
C GLY A 222 3.43 26.56 5.84
N LEU A 223 3.75 26.15 7.07
CA LEU A 223 4.11 24.76 7.36
C LEU A 223 2.88 23.86 7.23
N GLN A 224 3.07 22.71 6.61
CA GLN A 224 2.08 21.64 6.57
C GLN A 224 2.71 20.38 7.12
N VAL A 225 1.92 19.63 7.88
CA VAL A 225 2.34 18.41 8.58
C VAL A 225 1.31 17.32 8.32
N ILE A 226 1.74 16.07 8.42
CA ILE A 226 0.88 14.90 8.26
C ILE A 226 0.54 14.38 9.65
N GLU A 227 -0.74 14.14 9.88
CA GLU A 227 -1.24 13.43 11.06
C GLU A 227 -1.84 12.11 10.58
N ALA A 228 -1.42 10.99 11.15
CA ALA A 228 -1.92 9.66 10.80
C ALA A 228 -1.74 8.72 11.99
N SER A 229 -2.69 7.80 12.20
CA SER A 229 -2.67 6.89 13.34
C SER A 229 -1.46 5.95 13.33
N TYR A 230 -1.08 5.44 12.15
CA TYR A 230 0.07 4.55 12.03
C TYR A 230 0.69 4.54 10.63
N TYR A 231 1.86 3.93 10.56
CA TYR A 231 2.64 3.72 9.34
C TYR A 231 3.12 2.27 9.29
N ASP A 232 2.81 1.57 8.20
CA ASP A 232 3.27 0.19 8.01
C ASP A 232 4.62 0.21 7.28
N ILE A 233 5.69 -0.11 7.99
CA ILE A 233 7.07 -0.13 7.52
C ILE A 233 7.40 -1.53 7.02
N ARG A 234 7.71 -1.62 5.73
CA ARG A 234 7.97 -2.89 5.05
C ARG A 234 9.42 -2.98 4.64
N PHE A 235 10.03 -4.12 4.88
CA PHE A 235 11.36 -4.44 4.39
C PHE A 235 11.53 -5.94 4.18
N THR A 236 12.40 -6.29 3.25
CA THR A 236 12.74 -7.67 2.93
C THR A 236 14.23 -7.90 3.03
N LEU A 237 14.63 -9.10 3.42
CA LEU A 237 16.03 -9.51 3.43
C LEU A 237 16.20 -10.75 2.55
N ARG A 238 17.07 -10.66 1.55
CA ARG A 238 17.25 -11.77 0.62
C ARG A 238 17.84 -13.00 1.33
N LYS A 239 17.22 -14.15 1.13
CA LYS A 239 17.69 -15.43 1.67
C LYS A 239 19.02 -15.79 1.03
N TYR A 240 20.05 -15.92 1.86
CA TYR A 240 21.38 -16.38 1.47
C TYR A 240 21.86 -17.42 2.47
N ARG A 241 22.74 -18.32 2.03
CA ARG A 241 23.44 -19.22 2.94
C ARG A 241 24.38 -18.43 3.84
N LYS A 242 24.51 -18.88 5.09
CA LYS A 242 25.26 -18.22 6.17
C LYS A 242 26.72 -17.95 5.79
N GLU A 243 27.33 -18.84 5.00
CA GLU A 243 28.72 -18.73 4.55
C GLU A 243 28.96 -17.60 3.53
N ARG A 244 27.88 -17.01 2.98
CA ARG A 244 27.93 -15.86 2.06
C ARG A 244 27.65 -14.53 2.76
N MET A 245 27.54 -14.55 4.08
CA MET A 245 27.28 -13.37 4.92
C MET A 245 28.57 -12.93 5.58
N GLN A 246 28.87 -11.63 5.54
CA GLN A 246 30.08 -11.09 6.17
C GLN A 246 30.04 -11.29 7.69
N SER A 247 28.84 -11.21 8.26
CA SER A 247 28.60 -11.37 9.69
C SER A 247 28.44 -12.81 10.14
N SER A 248 28.39 -13.78 9.22
CA SER A 248 28.08 -15.19 9.50
C SER A 248 26.72 -15.40 10.21
N PHE A 249 25.77 -14.47 10.14
CA PHE A 249 24.39 -14.68 10.58
C PHE A 249 23.52 -15.22 9.44
N SER A 250 22.49 -16.00 9.75
CA SER A 250 21.47 -16.42 8.78
C SER A 250 20.59 -15.23 8.36
N SER A 251 19.81 -15.37 7.28
CA SER A 251 18.84 -14.34 6.88
C SER A 251 17.78 -14.09 7.97
N GLU A 252 17.36 -15.12 8.69
CA GLU A 252 16.40 -15.04 9.79
C GLU A 252 16.98 -14.28 11.00
N GLU A 253 18.23 -14.57 11.35
CA GLU A 253 18.95 -13.88 12.42
C GLU A 253 19.14 -12.39 12.08
N LEU A 254 19.59 -12.09 10.86
CA LEU A 254 19.73 -10.71 10.38
C LEU A 254 18.39 -9.98 10.32
N MET A 255 17.31 -10.66 9.92
CA MET A 255 15.97 -10.07 9.92
C MET A 255 15.52 -9.70 11.34
N LYS A 256 15.79 -10.56 12.34
CA LYS A 256 15.49 -10.26 13.74
C LYS A 256 16.27 -9.03 14.23
N ILE A 257 17.55 -8.94 13.91
CA ILE A 257 18.39 -7.78 14.26
C ILE A 257 17.88 -6.52 13.58
N LEU A 258 17.54 -6.59 12.28
CA LEU A 258 17.01 -5.47 11.54
C LEU A 258 15.68 -4.97 12.11
N LYS A 259 14.76 -5.87 12.50
CA LYS A 259 13.50 -5.51 13.17
C LYS A 259 13.75 -4.74 14.46
N ASP A 260 14.70 -5.20 15.28
CA ASP A 260 15.08 -4.51 16.53
C ASP A 260 15.66 -3.12 16.25
N TRP A 261 16.57 -3.00 15.28
CA TRP A 261 17.15 -1.71 14.89
C TRP A 261 16.12 -0.72 14.35
N VAL A 262 15.21 -1.18 13.50
CA VAL A 262 14.11 -0.34 12.98
C VAL A 262 13.20 0.10 14.13
N THR A 263 12.84 -0.82 15.03
CA THR A 263 11.99 -0.52 16.19
C THR A 263 12.62 0.52 17.11
N LYS A 264 13.88 0.34 17.50
CA LYS A 264 14.60 1.28 18.36
C LYS A 264 14.79 2.63 17.69
N MET A 265 15.17 2.65 16.41
CA MET A 265 15.28 3.90 15.64
C MET A 265 13.98 4.69 15.67
N LEU A 266 12.83 4.05 15.44
CA LEU A 266 11.52 4.72 15.45
C LEU A 266 11.17 5.29 16.82
N LEU A 267 11.41 4.53 17.88
CA LEU A 267 11.05 4.91 19.26
C LEU A 267 12.02 5.93 19.87
N GLU A 268 13.29 5.94 19.46
CA GLU A 268 14.32 6.81 20.05
C GLU A 268 14.61 8.07 19.22
N SER A 269 14.59 7.98 17.89
CA SER A 269 15.00 9.07 17.00
C SER A 269 13.84 9.75 16.28
N GLY A 270 12.77 9.00 15.99
CA GLY A 270 11.68 9.45 15.14
C GLY A 270 12.08 9.57 13.65
N VAL A 271 11.14 10.04 12.83
CA VAL A 271 11.30 10.16 11.38
C VAL A 271 10.98 11.57 10.90
N GLY A 272 11.75 12.06 9.92
CA GLY A 272 11.51 13.36 9.29
C GLY A 272 12.30 14.49 9.94
N ALA A 273 11.78 15.70 9.83
CA ALA A 273 12.42 16.91 10.32
C ALA A 273 11.89 17.31 11.69
N LYS A 274 12.72 18.07 12.43
CA LYS A 274 12.38 18.66 13.73
C LYS A 274 11.99 17.63 14.79
N THR A 275 12.58 16.44 14.72
CA THR A 275 12.36 15.35 15.68
C THR A 275 12.71 15.74 17.11
N SER A 276 13.73 16.60 17.30
CA SER A 276 14.10 17.17 18.60
C SER A 276 13.02 18.05 19.25
N THR A 277 12.05 18.53 18.47
CA THR A 277 10.91 19.32 18.97
C THR A 277 9.61 18.53 19.00
N GLY A 278 9.67 17.19 18.83
CA GLY A 278 8.53 16.29 18.97
C GLY A 278 7.85 15.87 17.66
N TYR A 279 8.33 16.31 16.50
CA TYR A 279 7.79 15.85 15.21
C TYR A 279 8.23 14.43 14.88
N GLY A 280 7.36 13.66 14.21
CA GLY A 280 7.69 12.33 13.70
C GLY A 280 8.06 11.31 14.76
N GLN A 281 7.56 11.48 15.98
CA GLN A 281 7.75 10.55 17.09
C GLN A 281 6.76 9.38 17.01
N PHE A 282 7.22 8.21 17.41
CA PHE A 282 6.42 6.99 17.47
C PHE A 282 6.42 6.47 18.91
N TYR A 283 5.27 6.04 19.40
CA TYR A 283 5.13 5.58 20.79
C TYR A 283 4.99 4.06 20.89
N LYS A 284 4.69 3.38 19.79
CA LYS A 284 4.50 1.93 19.74
C LYS A 284 4.86 1.37 18.38
N VAL A 285 5.49 0.18 18.36
CA VAL A 285 5.74 -0.59 17.14
C VAL A 285 5.26 -2.02 17.36
N GLU A 286 4.47 -2.54 16.43
CA GLU A 286 3.94 -3.90 16.44
C GLU A 286 4.42 -4.67 15.20
N GLU A 287 4.79 -5.93 15.37
CA GLU A 287 5.06 -6.82 14.24
C GLU A 287 3.76 -7.42 13.73
N VAL A 288 3.36 -7.05 12.52
CA VAL A 288 2.10 -7.48 11.87
C VAL A 288 2.36 -8.38 10.66
N THR A 289 3.57 -8.93 10.54
CA THR A 289 4.00 -9.76 9.41
C THR A 289 3.09 -10.98 9.21
N SER A 290 2.74 -11.70 10.28
CA SER A 290 1.93 -12.93 10.17
C SER A 290 0.49 -12.62 9.75
N GLU A 291 -0.14 -11.64 10.40
CA GLU A 291 -1.48 -11.17 10.03
C GLU A 291 -1.53 -10.75 8.56
N PHE A 292 -0.49 -10.04 8.12
CA PHE A 292 -0.33 -9.62 6.74
C PHE A 292 -0.26 -10.79 5.75
N LEU A 293 0.56 -11.81 6.04
CA LEU A 293 0.70 -12.99 5.18
C LEU A 293 -0.60 -13.81 5.12
N GLU A 294 -1.28 -14.01 6.25
CA GLU A 294 -2.54 -14.75 6.32
C GLU A 294 -3.66 -14.08 5.50
N GLN A 295 -3.84 -12.77 5.64
CA GLN A 295 -4.81 -12.02 4.85
C GLN A 295 -4.54 -12.16 3.36
N PHE A 296 -3.26 -12.17 2.97
CA PHE A 296 -2.86 -12.30 1.59
C PHE A 296 -3.14 -13.70 1.02
N GLU A 297 -2.80 -14.76 1.76
CA GLU A 297 -3.09 -16.13 1.35
C GLU A 297 -4.59 -16.34 1.13
N GLN A 298 -5.43 -15.80 2.01
CA GLN A 298 -6.88 -15.85 1.86
C GLN A 298 -7.36 -15.13 0.60
N LYS A 299 -6.80 -13.95 0.31
CA LYS A 299 -7.11 -13.18 -0.92
C LYS A 299 -6.74 -13.98 -2.17
N GLN A 300 -5.56 -14.61 -2.20
CA GLN A 300 -5.12 -15.42 -3.34
C GLN A 300 -6.00 -16.65 -3.55
N ARG A 301 -6.35 -17.38 -2.48
CA ARG A 301 -7.28 -18.52 -2.57
C ARG A 301 -8.62 -18.12 -3.17
N LYS A 302 -9.18 -16.97 -2.74
CA LYS A 302 -10.43 -16.43 -3.30
C LYS A 302 -10.29 -16.02 -4.76
N MET A 303 -9.19 -15.35 -5.13
CA MET A 303 -8.94 -14.94 -6.51
C MET A 303 -8.73 -16.14 -7.45
N GLU A 304 -8.03 -17.18 -6.99
CA GLU A 304 -7.83 -18.39 -7.78
C GLU A 304 -9.13 -19.16 -7.97
N GLU A 305 -9.98 -19.23 -6.94
CA GLU A 305 -11.31 -19.81 -7.04
C GLU A 305 -12.20 -19.06 -8.06
N ILE A 306 -12.22 -17.71 -7.99
CA ILE A 306 -12.94 -16.89 -8.97
C ILE A 306 -12.38 -17.14 -10.39
N ARG A 307 -11.06 -17.17 -10.55
CA ARG A 307 -10.44 -17.41 -11.86
C ARG A 307 -10.81 -18.79 -12.42
N ARG A 308 -10.83 -19.83 -11.58
CA ARG A 308 -11.26 -21.18 -11.99
C ARG A 308 -12.72 -21.18 -12.44
N GLN A 309 -13.61 -20.53 -11.68
CA GLN A 309 -15.02 -20.39 -12.04
C GLN A 309 -15.21 -19.62 -13.35
N GLU A 310 -14.43 -18.56 -13.60
CA GLU A 310 -14.47 -17.80 -14.86
C GLU A 310 -13.94 -18.61 -16.04
N GLU A 311 -12.85 -19.36 -15.88
CA GLU A 311 -12.28 -20.24 -16.90
C GLU A 311 -13.26 -21.37 -17.27
N GLU A 312 -13.90 -21.95 -16.26
CA GLU A 312 -14.93 -22.98 -16.42
C GLU A 312 -16.19 -22.42 -17.09
N ALA A 313 -16.66 -21.24 -16.69
CA ALA A 313 -17.79 -20.56 -17.36
C ALA A 313 -17.48 -20.26 -18.84
N LYS A 314 -16.25 -19.82 -19.15
CA LYS A 314 -15.80 -19.62 -20.54
C LYS A 314 -15.73 -20.94 -21.32
N ARG A 315 -15.24 -22.02 -20.70
CA ARG A 315 -15.22 -23.36 -21.30
C ARG A 315 -16.64 -23.84 -21.61
N LEU A 316 -17.56 -23.70 -20.67
CA LEU A 316 -18.98 -24.08 -20.84
C LEU A 316 -19.67 -23.24 -21.91
N ALA A 317 -19.33 -21.96 -22.05
CA ALA A 317 -19.89 -21.08 -23.08
C ALA A 317 -19.42 -21.41 -24.51
N LEU A 318 -18.28 -22.08 -24.67
CA LEU A 318 -17.74 -22.54 -25.95
C LEU A 318 -18.35 -23.87 -26.42
N LEU A 319 -18.96 -24.64 -25.51
CA LEU A 319 -19.63 -25.91 -25.82
C LEU A 319 -20.96 -25.65 -26.53
N LYS A 320 -21.38 -26.61 -27.35
CA LYS A 320 -22.73 -26.59 -27.93
C LYS A 320 -23.79 -26.73 -26.84
N PRO A 321 -25.03 -26.25 -27.05
CA PRO A 321 -26.07 -26.25 -26.01
C PRO A 321 -26.34 -27.63 -25.37
N ASP A 322 -26.27 -28.70 -26.16
CA ASP A 322 -26.41 -30.10 -25.73
C ASP A 322 -25.22 -30.56 -24.87
N GLU A 323 -23.99 -30.38 -25.36
CA GLU A 323 -22.77 -30.73 -24.63
C GLU A 323 -22.62 -29.93 -23.32
N ARG A 324 -23.00 -28.65 -23.35
CA ARG A 324 -22.98 -27.77 -22.18
C ARG A 324 -23.93 -28.27 -21.09
N LEU A 325 -25.14 -28.70 -21.46
CA LEU A 325 -26.12 -29.16 -20.48
C LEU A 325 -25.69 -30.49 -19.83
N VAL A 326 -25.04 -31.38 -20.59
CA VAL A 326 -24.45 -32.62 -20.05
C VAL A 326 -23.40 -32.29 -18.97
N GLU A 327 -22.48 -31.36 -19.24
CA GLU A 327 -21.43 -30.99 -18.26
C GLU A 327 -22.05 -30.35 -17.00
N ILE A 328 -23.07 -29.50 -17.16
CA ILE A 328 -23.82 -28.93 -16.01
C ILE A 328 -24.44 -30.03 -15.15
N ILE A 329 -25.05 -31.04 -15.78
CA ILE A 329 -25.65 -32.18 -15.05
C ILE A 329 -24.60 -32.98 -14.30
N LEU A 330 -23.42 -33.19 -14.89
CA LEU A 330 -22.32 -33.94 -14.26
C LEU A 330 -21.73 -33.22 -13.04
N GLN A 331 -21.84 -31.88 -12.99
CA GLN A 331 -21.37 -31.05 -11.87
C GLN A 331 -22.35 -30.95 -10.70
N LEU A 332 -23.60 -31.39 -10.88
CA LEU A 332 -24.58 -31.38 -9.81
C LEU A 332 -24.13 -32.31 -8.66
N ASP A 333 -24.05 -31.74 -7.46
CA ASP A 333 -23.76 -32.50 -6.24
C ASP A 333 -25.05 -33.12 -5.65
N GLU A 334 -24.94 -33.76 -4.48
CA GLU A 334 -26.07 -34.39 -3.80
C GLU A 334 -26.87 -33.40 -2.92
N SER A 335 -26.54 -32.11 -2.94
CA SER A 335 -27.22 -31.09 -2.14
C SER A 335 -28.68 -30.91 -2.57
N VAL A 336 -29.52 -30.45 -1.63
CA VAL A 336 -30.95 -30.18 -1.88
C VAL A 336 -31.13 -29.18 -3.03
N THR A 337 -30.27 -28.16 -3.09
CA THR A 337 -30.28 -27.13 -4.14
C THR A 337 -30.04 -27.74 -5.53
N SER A 338 -29.02 -28.59 -5.69
CA SER A 338 -28.72 -29.27 -6.96
C SER A 338 -29.83 -30.22 -7.36
N GLN A 339 -30.44 -30.93 -6.41
CA GLN A 339 -31.57 -31.81 -6.68
C GLN A 339 -32.81 -31.04 -7.14
N ASP A 340 -33.10 -29.87 -6.56
CA ASP A 340 -34.23 -29.03 -6.98
C ASP A 340 -33.99 -28.40 -8.35
N GLN A 341 -32.76 -27.91 -8.62
CA GLN A 341 -32.35 -27.42 -9.94
C GLN A 341 -32.49 -28.51 -11.01
N SER A 342 -32.08 -29.75 -10.71
CA SER A 342 -32.20 -30.89 -11.62
C SER A 342 -33.64 -31.16 -12.04
N LYS A 343 -34.60 -30.97 -11.12
CA LYS A 343 -36.04 -31.19 -11.34
C LYS A 343 -36.72 -29.99 -11.98
N GLY A 344 -36.14 -28.81 -11.90
CA GLY A 344 -36.70 -27.55 -12.38
C GLY A 344 -36.21 -27.19 -13.78
N GLU A 345 -35.20 -26.33 -13.82
CA GLU A 345 -34.68 -25.70 -15.03
C GLU A 345 -33.93 -26.68 -15.92
N VAL A 346 -33.06 -27.51 -15.33
CA VAL A 346 -32.25 -28.51 -16.05
C VAL A 346 -33.14 -29.52 -16.78
N TYR A 347 -34.22 -29.99 -16.13
CA TYR A 347 -35.20 -30.87 -16.77
C TYR A 347 -35.87 -30.24 -18.00
N LYS A 348 -36.26 -28.96 -17.93
CA LYS A 348 -36.89 -28.27 -19.06
C LYS A 348 -35.94 -28.15 -20.25
N GLN A 349 -34.70 -27.73 -19.99
CA GLN A 349 -33.69 -27.61 -21.04
C GLN A 349 -33.33 -28.97 -21.65
N ALA A 350 -33.25 -30.03 -20.84
CA ALA A 350 -33.01 -31.39 -21.33
C ALA A 350 -34.16 -31.90 -22.19
N LEU A 351 -35.41 -31.55 -21.85
CA LEU A 351 -36.59 -31.90 -22.63
C LEU A 351 -36.60 -31.19 -23.99
N GLU A 352 -36.37 -29.87 -24.00
CA GLU A 352 -36.34 -29.06 -25.23
C GLU A 352 -35.25 -29.54 -26.20
N LEU A 353 -34.07 -29.89 -25.69
CA LEU A 353 -32.97 -30.42 -26.51
C LEU A 353 -33.26 -31.84 -27.01
N ALA A 354 -33.88 -32.69 -26.19
CA ALA A 354 -34.30 -34.03 -26.61
C ALA A 354 -35.38 -33.97 -27.72
N GLU A 355 -36.32 -33.02 -27.65
CA GLU A 355 -37.30 -32.79 -28.71
C GLU A 355 -36.67 -32.28 -30.03
N GLN A 356 -35.49 -31.66 -29.96
CA GLN A 356 -34.68 -31.26 -31.11
C GLN A 356 -33.75 -32.38 -31.63
N GLY A 357 -33.80 -33.59 -31.04
CA GLY A 357 -33.01 -34.75 -31.44
C GLY A 357 -31.68 -34.93 -30.71
N TYR A 358 -31.41 -34.15 -29.67
CA TYR A 358 -30.20 -34.26 -28.83
C TYR A 358 -30.52 -34.97 -27.51
N PHE A 359 -30.36 -36.29 -27.47
CA PHE A 359 -30.77 -37.13 -26.32
C PHE A 359 -29.75 -37.22 -25.18
N GLN A 360 -28.49 -36.88 -25.43
CA GLN A 360 -27.38 -36.98 -24.46
C GLN A 360 -27.66 -36.27 -23.12
N PRO A 361 -28.25 -35.05 -23.07
CA PRO A 361 -28.57 -34.39 -21.80
C PRO A 361 -29.67 -35.11 -21.01
N ALA A 362 -30.65 -35.71 -21.70
CA ALA A 362 -31.71 -36.49 -21.06
C ALA A 362 -31.14 -37.77 -20.42
N GLU A 363 -30.24 -38.47 -21.11
CA GLU A 363 -29.55 -39.64 -20.55
C GLU A 363 -28.71 -39.28 -19.31
N ALA A 364 -27.95 -38.19 -19.38
CA ALA A 364 -27.15 -37.71 -18.25
C ALA A 364 -28.03 -37.37 -17.04
N LEU A 365 -29.15 -36.67 -17.24
CA LEU A 365 -30.08 -36.32 -16.17
C LEU A 365 -30.74 -37.56 -15.55
N TYR A 366 -31.05 -38.55 -16.38
CA TYR A 366 -31.61 -39.82 -15.92
C TYR A 366 -30.63 -40.60 -15.02
N GLU A 367 -29.35 -40.68 -15.40
CA GLU A 367 -28.31 -41.30 -14.57
C GLU A 367 -28.03 -40.50 -13.29
N TYR A 368 -28.07 -39.16 -13.32
CA TYR A 368 -27.99 -38.32 -12.12
C TYR A 368 -29.13 -38.63 -11.13
N TRP A 369 -30.38 -38.74 -11.61
CA TRP A 369 -31.52 -39.12 -10.76
C TRP A 369 -31.46 -40.56 -10.25
N LYS A 370 -30.82 -41.46 -10.98
CA LYS A 370 -30.55 -42.82 -10.53
C LYS A 370 -29.55 -42.84 -9.38
N LYS A 371 -28.46 -42.08 -9.51
CA LYS A 371 -27.43 -41.93 -8.47
C LYS A 371 -27.99 -41.32 -7.19
N THR A 372 -28.78 -40.25 -7.31
CA THR A 372 -29.36 -39.53 -6.16
C THR A 372 -30.64 -40.17 -5.59
N GLY A 373 -31.07 -41.33 -6.12
CA GLY A 373 -32.27 -42.04 -5.65
C GLY A 373 -33.60 -41.38 -6.06
N ASN A 374 -33.56 -40.28 -6.80
CA ASN A 374 -34.73 -39.53 -7.28
C ASN A 374 -35.57 -40.26 -8.34
N LEU A 375 -35.16 -41.46 -8.77
CA LEU A 375 -35.99 -42.35 -9.60
C LEU A 375 -37.04 -43.16 -8.80
N LYS A 376 -36.85 -43.32 -7.48
CA LYS A 376 -37.74 -44.14 -6.63
C LYS A 376 -38.91 -43.32 -6.08
N VAL A 377 -39.82 -42.89 -6.95
CA VAL A 377 -40.97 -42.03 -6.59
C VAL A 377 -42.29 -42.79 -6.70
N LYS A 378 -43.27 -42.46 -5.85
CA LYS A 378 -44.63 -43.03 -5.93
C LYS A 378 -45.30 -42.66 -7.27
N LYS A 379 -46.01 -43.62 -7.86
CA LYS A 379 -46.83 -43.40 -9.08
C LYS A 379 -47.83 -42.26 -8.83
N GLY A 380 -47.98 -41.37 -9.82
CA GLY A 380 -48.88 -40.21 -9.76
C GLY A 380 -48.26 -38.92 -9.19
N THR A 381 -46.95 -38.89 -8.94
CA THR A 381 -46.25 -37.65 -8.55
C THR A 381 -45.72 -36.91 -9.78
N LYS A 382 -45.61 -35.57 -9.71
CA LYS A 382 -45.04 -34.74 -10.78
C LYS A 382 -43.65 -35.22 -11.23
N GLN A 383 -42.85 -35.77 -10.31
CA GLN A 383 -41.55 -36.34 -10.65
C GLN A 383 -41.66 -37.66 -11.41
N ALA A 384 -42.65 -38.51 -11.12
CA ALA A 384 -42.90 -39.74 -11.88
C ALA A 384 -43.31 -39.45 -13.33
N GLU A 385 -44.10 -38.39 -13.57
CA GLU A 385 -44.44 -37.91 -14.92
C GLU A 385 -43.20 -37.43 -15.68
N LYS A 386 -42.33 -36.65 -15.02
CA LYS A 386 -41.07 -36.19 -15.61
C LYS A 386 -40.16 -37.34 -16.02
N ILE A 387 -40.00 -38.34 -15.15
CA ILE A 387 -39.21 -39.55 -15.41
C ILE A 387 -39.79 -40.33 -16.58
N GLN A 388 -41.12 -40.50 -16.65
CA GLN A 388 -41.79 -41.21 -17.72
C GLN A 388 -41.57 -40.52 -19.07
N ARG A 389 -41.73 -39.19 -19.11
CA ARG A 389 -41.53 -38.40 -20.32
C ARG A 389 -40.08 -38.44 -20.81
N LEU A 390 -39.11 -38.37 -19.89
CA LEU A 390 -37.70 -38.48 -20.22
C LEU A 390 -37.36 -39.87 -20.80
N LYS A 391 -37.93 -40.95 -20.24
CA LYS A 391 -37.76 -42.33 -20.74
C LYS A 391 -38.35 -42.55 -22.12
N GLU A 392 -39.47 -41.90 -22.44
CA GLU A 392 -40.09 -41.98 -23.76
C GLU A 392 -39.20 -41.36 -24.83
N LEU A 393 -38.59 -40.22 -24.51
CA LEU A 393 -37.68 -39.52 -25.42
C LEU A 393 -36.33 -40.22 -25.59
N ILE A 394 -35.79 -40.87 -24.55
CA ILE A 394 -34.54 -41.65 -24.64
C ILE A 394 -34.71 -42.95 -25.46
N LYS A 395 -35.94 -43.47 -25.59
CA LYS A 395 -36.22 -44.75 -26.29
C LYS A 395 -36.51 -44.58 -27.79
N GLN A 396 -36.69 -43.35 -28.26
CA GLN A 396 -36.84 -43.01 -29.68
C GLN A 396 -35.46 -42.87 -30.32
#